data_AF-A0A1D2S554-F1
#
_entry.id   AF-A0A1D2S554-F1
#
_cell.length_a   1.000
_cell.length_b   1.000
_cell.length_c   1.000
_cell.angle_alpha   90.00
_cell.angle_beta   90.00
_cell.angle_gamma   90.00
#
_symmetry.space_group_name_H-M   'P 1'
#
loop_
_entity.id
_entity.type
_entity.pdbx_description
1 polymer ?
#
loop_
_entity_poly.entity_id
_entity_poly.type
_entity_poly.pdbx_seq_one_letter_code
_entity_poly.pdbx_strand_id
1 'polypeptide(L)'
;MTATRQGKPRVLVAGNWELAGAVFDYAASRMIYASFDGLIMHPLEGGEPQPIAGTKDGDQAMPFDAASRWLVVRRVLGGCDRATAKIPDKYICLMQLPAVADDPPAPSPAQVSAQPSFDCAKARGITEQLLCARVPLAALDVELAGLYRQALERSANPGALKKQQLDWLRQRDQDCTAGRTLMQARAELAVDTCLRERYGARIRLLRGQVAPDIHLTQLQGRSAHAATPDDALPPRFGTPQAYAAVQALGDEGLIAGTALQLGKHLVWLSDQGRGNVILRAHLQGTPGTLDVQRGSWELVHLLHDEGHLIYPSDDGLMLLDLASGRAHRIRQTAMADLPLTWNPATRLLTWSSPRLCGITEGGNQLGPQQCSAVLDMPRR
;
A
#
# COMPACT_ATOMS: atom_id res chain seq x y z
N MET A 1 27.06 -2.45 -5.41
CA MET A 1 27.64 -3.70 -5.94
C MET A 1 26.53 -4.74 -5.99
N THR A 2 25.99 -4.99 -7.18
CA THR A 2 24.91 -5.94 -7.43
C THR A 2 25.50 -7.35 -7.57
N ALA A 3 25.30 -8.20 -6.56
CA ALA A 3 25.62 -9.61 -6.69
C ALA A 3 24.47 -10.29 -7.45
N THR A 4 24.61 -10.44 -8.77
CA THR A 4 23.79 -11.34 -9.57
C THR A 4 24.11 -12.77 -9.16
N ARG A 5 23.22 -13.44 -8.40
CA ARG A 5 23.30 -14.91 -8.24
C ARG A 5 23.00 -15.54 -9.60
N GLN A 6 24.05 -15.90 -10.34
CA GLN A 6 23.95 -16.70 -11.56
C GLN A 6 23.70 -18.16 -11.19
N GLY A 7 22.57 -18.72 -11.62
CA GLY A 7 22.27 -20.15 -11.47
C GLY A 7 21.03 -20.52 -12.29
N LYS A 8 20.99 -21.73 -12.86
CA LYS A 8 19.78 -22.27 -13.50
C LYS A 8 18.69 -22.43 -12.42
N PRO A 9 17.42 -22.05 -12.70
CA PRO A 9 16.33 -22.32 -11.78
C PRO A 9 16.30 -23.81 -11.41
N ARG A 10 16.24 -24.10 -10.10
CA ARG A 10 16.15 -25.45 -9.55
C ARG A 10 14.75 -25.65 -8.98
N VAL A 11 14.11 -26.75 -9.34
CA VAL A 11 12.85 -27.17 -8.70
C VAL A 11 13.17 -27.58 -7.27
N LEU A 12 12.54 -26.92 -6.29
CA LEU A 12 12.71 -27.23 -4.87
C LEU A 12 11.67 -28.25 -4.40
N VAL A 13 10.42 -28.07 -4.81
CA VAL A 13 9.32 -29.01 -4.53
C VAL A 13 8.33 -28.96 -5.69
N ALA A 14 7.69 -30.09 -5.98
CA ALA A 14 6.59 -30.18 -6.93
C ALA A 14 5.34 -30.68 -6.19
N GLY A 15 4.19 -30.10 -6.48
CA GLY A 15 2.95 -30.38 -5.77
C GLY A 15 1.76 -29.67 -6.41
N ASN A 16 0.60 -29.81 -5.76
CA ASN A 16 -0.67 -29.25 -6.24
C ASN A 16 -0.91 -27.83 -5.65
N TRP A 17 -2.16 -27.37 -5.68
CA TRP A 17 -2.59 -26.04 -5.22
C TRP A 17 -2.16 -25.68 -3.78
N GLU A 18 -1.86 -26.68 -2.94
CA GLU A 18 -1.35 -26.50 -1.57
C GLU A 18 -0.03 -25.72 -1.52
N LEU A 19 0.78 -25.75 -2.58
CA LEU A 19 2.01 -24.97 -2.68
C LEU A 19 1.76 -23.47 -2.93
N ALA A 20 0.54 -23.06 -3.31
CA ALA A 20 0.20 -21.65 -3.48
C ALA A 20 0.27 -20.86 -2.17
N GLY A 21 0.19 -21.54 -1.02
CA GLY A 21 0.35 -20.96 0.32
C GLY A 21 1.77 -21.01 0.88
N ALA A 22 2.79 -21.28 0.07
CA ALA A 22 4.17 -21.31 0.54
C ALA A 22 4.63 -19.93 1.04
N VAL A 23 5.27 -19.92 2.22
CA VAL A 23 5.81 -18.72 2.87
C VAL A 23 7.33 -18.77 2.83
N PHE A 24 7.97 -17.67 2.44
CA PHE A 24 9.42 -17.56 2.41
C PHE A 24 9.92 -16.81 3.64
N ASP A 25 10.85 -17.44 4.36
CA ASP A 25 11.66 -16.81 5.40
C ASP A 25 13.03 -16.50 4.78
N TYR A 26 13.13 -15.26 4.27
CA TYR A 26 14.33 -14.79 3.60
C TYR A 26 15.51 -14.58 4.55
N ALA A 27 15.26 -14.32 5.84
CA ALA A 27 16.31 -14.11 6.82
C ALA A 27 17.05 -15.41 7.11
N ALA A 28 16.31 -16.51 7.24
CA ALA A 28 16.88 -17.85 7.46
C ALA A 28 17.07 -18.65 6.15
N SER A 29 16.95 -18.02 4.97
CA SER A 29 17.07 -18.67 3.66
C SER A 29 16.28 -19.98 3.56
N ARG A 30 15.00 -19.99 3.95
CA ARG A 30 14.14 -21.19 3.97
C ARG A 30 12.72 -20.89 3.46
N MET A 31 12.03 -21.93 3.02
CA MET A 31 10.63 -21.88 2.59
C MET A 31 9.80 -22.82 3.46
N ILE A 32 8.60 -22.39 3.85
CA ILE A 32 7.63 -23.20 4.59
C ILE A 32 6.42 -23.43 3.68
N TYR A 33 6.01 -24.68 3.48
CA TYR A 33 4.87 -25.02 2.62
C TYR A 33 4.05 -26.17 3.19
N ALA A 34 2.79 -26.29 2.74
CA ALA A 34 1.90 -27.36 3.17
C ALA A 34 2.20 -28.69 2.45
N SER A 35 2.10 -29.78 3.20
CA SER A 35 2.17 -31.16 2.72
C SER A 35 1.05 -31.99 3.37
N PHE A 36 0.88 -33.24 2.92
CA PHE A 36 -0.15 -34.15 3.44
C PHE A 36 -0.01 -34.45 4.94
N ASP A 37 1.21 -34.38 5.50
CA ASP A 37 1.45 -34.69 6.91
C ASP A 37 1.60 -33.43 7.79
N GLY A 38 1.42 -32.24 7.20
CA GLY A 38 1.63 -30.95 7.87
C GLY A 38 2.57 -30.02 7.12
N LEU A 39 3.05 -28.98 7.80
CA LEU A 39 3.93 -27.99 7.21
C LEU A 39 5.37 -28.51 7.13
N ILE A 40 6.04 -28.24 6.01
CA ILE A 40 7.44 -28.57 5.77
C ILE A 40 8.26 -27.30 5.74
N MET A 41 9.37 -27.29 6.46
CA MET A 41 10.42 -26.29 6.40
C MET A 41 11.55 -26.78 5.49
N HIS A 42 11.84 -26.06 4.41
CA HIS A 42 12.81 -26.44 3.38
C HIS A 42 13.89 -25.36 3.23
N PRO A 43 15.14 -25.65 3.61
CA PRO A 43 16.28 -24.76 3.37
C PRO A 43 16.52 -24.51 1.88
N LEU A 44 16.76 -23.25 1.50
CA LEU A 44 16.96 -22.86 0.09
C LEU A 44 18.41 -23.05 -0.38
N GLU A 45 19.37 -22.96 0.54
CA GLU A 45 20.81 -22.98 0.26
C GLU A 45 21.46 -24.37 0.40
N GLY A 46 20.65 -25.42 0.55
CA GLY A 46 21.07 -26.80 0.76
C GLY A 46 20.62 -27.34 2.12
N GLY A 47 20.30 -28.63 2.17
CA GLY A 47 19.70 -29.28 3.34
C GLY A 47 18.39 -29.99 2.98
N GLU A 48 18.04 -31.01 3.75
CA GLU A 48 16.82 -31.78 3.54
C GLU A 48 15.58 -31.04 4.09
N PRO A 49 14.42 -31.12 3.42
CA PRO A 49 13.15 -30.64 3.96
C PRO A 49 12.83 -31.33 5.30
N GLN A 50 12.39 -30.56 6.28
CA GLN A 50 12.06 -31.04 7.62
C GLN A 50 10.60 -30.75 7.97
N PRO A 51 9.85 -31.72 8.53
CA PRO A 51 8.51 -31.47 9.01
C PRO A 51 8.51 -30.55 10.23
N ILE A 52 7.55 -29.63 10.30
CA ILE A 52 7.35 -28.78 11.47
C ILE A 52 6.51 -29.54 12.49
N ALA A 53 7.14 -29.92 13.60
CA ALA A 53 6.50 -30.68 14.66
C ALA A 53 5.24 -29.99 15.20
N GLY A 54 4.16 -30.76 15.35
CA GLY A 54 2.87 -30.26 15.87
C GLY A 54 1.94 -29.68 14.80
N THR A 55 2.36 -29.61 13.54
CA THR A 55 1.49 -29.31 12.40
C THR A 55 0.79 -30.57 11.89
N LYS A 56 -0.29 -30.39 11.13
CA LYS A 56 -1.18 -31.45 10.65
C LYS A 56 -1.63 -31.18 9.22
N ASP A 57 -2.18 -32.20 8.58
CA ASP A 57 -2.87 -32.05 7.29
C ASP A 57 -3.86 -30.89 7.30
N GLY A 58 -3.86 -30.10 6.23
CA GLY A 58 -4.67 -28.90 6.07
C GLY A 58 -4.22 -27.68 6.87
N ASP A 59 -3.15 -27.75 7.68
CA ASP A 59 -2.54 -26.56 8.27
C ASP A 59 -1.90 -25.69 7.16
N GLN A 60 -2.15 -24.38 7.22
CA GLN A 60 -1.58 -23.42 6.28
C GLN A 60 -0.68 -22.43 7.02
N ALA A 61 0.55 -22.29 6.54
CA ALA A 61 1.46 -21.23 7.00
C ALA A 61 0.95 -19.87 6.51
N MET A 62 0.88 -18.89 7.40
CA MET A 62 0.65 -17.51 7.01
C MET A 62 1.97 -16.73 7.01
N PRO A 63 2.08 -15.65 6.22
CA PRO A 63 3.24 -14.76 6.28
C PRO A 63 3.52 -14.33 7.72
N PHE A 64 4.79 -14.39 8.13
CA PHE A 64 5.20 -14.10 9.50
C PHE A 64 6.53 -13.33 9.53
N ASP A 65 6.79 -12.68 10.66
CA ASP A 65 8.07 -12.02 10.91
C ASP A 65 9.11 -13.05 11.35
N ALA A 66 10.09 -13.31 10.48
CA ALA A 66 11.19 -14.21 10.74
C ALA A 66 11.99 -13.84 12.00
N ALA A 67 12.12 -12.54 12.32
CA ALA A 67 12.84 -12.08 13.50
C ALA A 67 12.16 -12.46 14.81
N SER A 68 10.82 -12.57 14.80
CA SER A 68 10.04 -12.97 15.97
C SER A 68 10.09 -14.47 16.26
N ARG A 69 10.49 -15.29 15.28
CA ARG A 69 10.44 -16.76 15.30
C ARG A 69 9.04 -17.34 15.54
N TRP A 70 7.98 -16.55 15.45
CA TRP A 70 6.60 -17.03 15.57
C TRP A 70 6.02 -17.28 14.19
N LEU A 71 5.83 -18.55 13.84
CA LEU A 71 5.04 -18.96 12.69
C LEU A 71 3.55 -18.89 13.04
N VAL A 72 2.79 -18.17 12.22
CA VAL A 72 1.33 -18.16 12.32
C VAL A 72 0.79 -19.28 11.44
N VAL A 73 0.04 -20.20 12.05
CA VAL A 73 -0.55 -21.37 11.38
C VAL A 73 -2.06 -21.27 11.44
N ARG A 74 -2.69 -21.25 10.27
CA ARG A 74 -4.14 -21.40 10.14
C ARG A 74 -4.48 -22.88 10.15
N ARG A 75 -5.12 -23.35 11.21
CA ARG A 75 -5.59 -24.73 11.38
C ARG A 75 -7.06 -24.84 11.01
N VAL A 76 -7.37 -25.72 10.07
CA VAL A 76 -8.74 -25.91 9.56
C VAL A 76 -9.55 -26.86 10.45
N LEU A 77 -8.90 -27.81 11.13
CA LEU A 77 -9.54 -28.82 11.98
C LEU A 77 -8.71 -29.11 13.26
N GLY A 78 -9.36 -29.02 14.43
CA GLY A 78 -8.75 -29.17 15.74
C GLY A 78 -8.19 -27.85 16.28
N GLY A 79 -7.45 -27.87 17.39
CA GLY A 79 -6.98 -26.65 18.08
C GLY A 79 -5.47 -26.56 18.29
N CYS A 80 -5.00 -25.44 18.83
CA CYS A 80 -3.58 -25.09 18.97
C CYS A 80 -2.87 -25.78 20.15
N ASP A 81 -3.65 -26.33 21.08
CA ASP A 81 -3.16 -27.03 22.26
C ASP A 81 -4.03 -28.26 22.57
N ARG A 82 -3.67 -29.02 23.62
CA ARG A 82 -4.41 -30.21 24.03
C ARG A 82 -5.86 -29.92 24.44
N ALA A 83 -6.14 -28.72 24.96
CA ALA A 83 -7.46 -28.35 25.43
C ALA A 83 -8.42 -28.10 24.24
N THR A 84 -7.90 -27.49 23.17
CA THR A 84 -8.65 -27.13 21.97
C THR A 84 -8.59 -28.21 20.88
N ALA A 85 -7.71 -29.21 21.00
CA ALA A 85 -7.45 -30.25 19.98
C ALA A 85 -8.68 -31.03 19.50
N LYS A 86 -9.73 -31.17 20.32
CA LYS A 86 -10.96 -31.92 20.00
C LYS A 86 -12.12 -31.04 19.55
N ILE A 87 -11.95 -29.72 19.52
CA ILE A 87 -12.99 -28.78 19.09
C ILE A 87 -12.88 -28.62 17.57
N PRO A 88 -13.93 -29.00 16.80
CA PRO A 88 -13.92 -28.88 15.35
C PRO A 88 -14.25 -27.43 14.94
N ASP A 89 -13.27 -26.54 15.10
CA ASP A 89 -13.34 -25.14 14.65
C ASP A 89 -12.04 -24.73 13.95
N LYS A 90 -12.02 -23.54 13.34
CA LYS A 90 -10.84 -22.95 12.71
C LYS A 90 -10.05 -22.15 13.73
N TYR A 91 -8.75 -22.39 13.81
CA TYR A 91 -7.88 -21.70 14.75
C TYR A 91 -6.72 -21.01 14.05
N ILE A 92 -6.26 -19.92 14.67
CA ILE A 92 -4.98 -19.31 14.37
C ILE A 92 -4.03 -19.69 15.50
N CYS A 93 -3.01 -20.47 15.17
CA CYS A 93 -2.03 -20.98 16.11
C CYS A 93 -0.72 -20.23 15.96
N LEU A 94 -0.11 -19.85 17.09
CA LEU A 94 1.23 -19.31 17.13
C LEU A 94 2.19 -20.44 17.50
N MET A 95 3.11 -20.75 16.59
CA MET A 95 4.13 -21.78 16.77
C MET A 95 5.51 -21.14 16.78
N GLN A 96 6.30 -21.42 17.81
CA GLN A 96 7.66 -20.92 17.86
C GLN A 96 8.58 -21.84 17.05
N LEU A 97 9.21 -21.29 16.01
CA LEU A 97 10.21 -22.01 15.21
C LEU A 97 11.50 -22.17 16.01
N PRO A 98 12.26 -23.27 15.80
CA PRO A 98 13.55 -23.47 16.45
C PRO A 98 14.53 -22.36 16.07
N ALA A 99 15.46 -22.04 16.97
CA ALA A 99 16.52 -21.07 16.72
C ALA A 99 17.46 -21.65 15.66
N VAL A 100 17.90 -20.82 14.72
CA VAL A 100 19.08 -21.15 13.90
C VAL A 100 20.30 -20.78 14.75
N ALA A 101 21.32 -21.65 14.79
CA ALA A 101 22.58 -21.27 15.40
C ALA A 101 23.15 -20.07 14.62
N ASP A 102 23.46 -18.97 15.32
CA ASP A 102 24.06 -17.72 14.84
C ASP A 102 23.14 -16.50 14.52
N ASP A 103 21.94 -16.39 15.09
CA ASP A 103 21.15 -15.15 14.98
C ASP A 103 21.64 -14.04 15.96
N PRO A 104 22.05 -12.84 15.49
CA PRO A 104 22.21 -11.68 16.34
C PRO A 104 20.84 -11.13 16.78
N PRO A 105 20.72 -10.55 17.99
CA PRO A 105 19.46 -9.98 18.45
C PRO A 105 19.00 -8.85 17.52
N ALA A 106 17.75 -8.92 17.07
CA ALA A 106 17.15 -7.93 16.19
C ALA A 106 17.21 -6.52 16.83
N PRO A 107 17.62 -5.48 16.09
CA PRO A 107 17.53 -4.11 16.58
C PRO A 107 16.06 -3.71 16.71
N SER A 108 15.66 -3.20 17.88
CA SER A 108 14.35 -2.56 18.04
C SER A 108 14.26 -1.32 17.15
N PRO A 109 13.19 -1.13 16.36
CA PRO A 109 13.04 0.07 15.57
C PRO A 109 12.95 1.30 16.49
N ALA A 110 13.76 2.31 16.20
CA ALA A 110 13.68 3.60 16.88
C ALA A 110 12.28 4.21 16.64
N GLN A 111 11.53 4.41 17.73
CA GLN A 111 10.22 5.07 17.68
C GLN A 111 10.39 6.55 17.33
N VAL A 112 10.18 6.90 16.06
CA VAL A 112 10.03 8.30 15.65
C VAL A 112 8.64 8.78 16.09
N SER A 113 8.58 9.86 16.87
CA SER A 113 7.33 10.45 17.36
C SER A 113 6.81 11.52 16.40
N ALA A 114 5.64 11.30 15.80
CA ALA A 114 4.84 12.38 15.19
C ALA A 114 3.98 13.02 16.27
N GLN A 115 3.91 14.35 16.32
CA GLN A 115 2.85 15.07 17.02
C GLN A 115 1.86 15.65 16.00
N PRO A 116 0.55 15.72 16.33
CA PRO A 116 -0.43 16.28 15.42
C PRO A 116 -0.20 17.78 15.18
N SER A 117 -0.93 18.37 14.23
CA SER A 117 -0.79 19.78 13.81
C SER A 117 -1.28 20.80 14.86
N PHE A 118 -1.69 20.34 16.04
CA PHE A 118 -2.19 21.15 17.15
C PHE A 118 -1.53 20.73 18.48
N ASP A 119 -1.65 21.62 19.46
CA ASP A 119 -1.12 21.39 20.81
C ASP A 119 -1.97 20.34 21.56
N CYS A 120 -1.37 19.18 21.85
CA CYS A 120 -2.03 18.10 22.56
C CYS A 120 -2.52 18.46 23.96
N ALA A 121 -1.95 19.48 24.61
CA ALA A 121 -2.47 19.98 25.90
C ALA A 121 -3.84 20.66 25.76
N LYS A 122 -4.22 21.04 24.54
CA LYS A 122 -5.51 21.68 24.22
C LYS A 122 -6.53 20.72 23.62
N ALA A 123 -6.20 19.43 23.50
CA ALA A 123 -7.10 18.41 22.97
C ALA A 123 -8.34 18.27 23.88
N ARG A 124 -9.52 18.53 23.33
CA ARG A 124 -10.82 18.42 24.04
C ARG A 124 -11.67 17.29 23.47
N GLY A 125 -11.56 17.01 22.18
CA GLY A 125 -12.33 15.96 21.51
C GLY A 125 -11.70 14.57 21.65
N ILE A 126 -12.52 13.52 21.56
CA ILE A 126 -12.05 12.12 21.52
C ILE A 126 -11.06 11.93 20.36
N THR A 127 -11.40 12.41 19.17
CA THR A 127 -10.51 12.32 18.00
C THR A 127 -9.18 13.03 18.23
N GLU A 128 -9.17 14.22 18.82
CA GLU A 128 -7.93 14.96 19.12
C GLU A 128 -7.04 14.19 20.09
N GLN A 129 -7.63 13.60 21.12
CA GLN A 129 -6.90 12.78 22.09
C GLN A 129 -6.36 11.49 21.46
N LEU A 130 -7.07 10.91 20.49
CA LEU A 130 -6.57 9.77 19.71
C LEU A 130 -5.39 10.17 18.81
N LEU A 131 -5.47 11.31 18.14
CA LEU A 131 -4.38 11.85 17.32
C LEU A 131 -3.12 12.08 18.15
N CYS A 132 -3.27 12.62 19.36
CA CYS A 132 -2.16 12.80 20.30
C CYS A 132 -1.55 11.49 20.80
N ALA A 133 -2.35 10.43 20.92
CA ALA A 133 -1.89 9.14 21.43
C ALA A 133 -1.34 8.20 20.33
N ARG A 134 -1.65 8.45 19.06
CA ARG A 134 -1.35 7.53 17.95
C ARG A 134 -0.55 8.24 16.86
N VAL A 135 0.75 7.92 16.80
CA VAL A 135 1.71 8.46 15.83
C VAL A 135 1.22 8.38 14.37
N PRO A 136 0.65 7.26 13.87
CA PRO A 136 0.17 7.21 12.48
C PRO A 136 -0.97 8.18 12.18
N LEU A 137 -1.88 8.41 13.14
CA LEU A 137 -2.97 9.36 12.95
C LEU A 137 -2.48 10.81 13.04
N ALA A 138 -1.51 11.09 13.93
CA ALA A 138 -0.86 12.40 13.99
C ALA A 138 -0.18 12.78 12.67
N ALA A 139 0.51 11.84 12.02
CA ALA A 139 1.14 12.08 10.71
C ALA A 139 0.12 12.51 9.64
N LEU A 140 -1.04 11.84 9.59
CA LEU A 140 -2.13 12.21 8.67
C LEU A 140 -2.68 13.62 8.95
N ASP A 141 -2.79 14.01 10.22
CA ASP A 141 -3.24 15.35 10.60
C ASP A 141 -2.23 16.45 10.22
N VAL A 142 -0.94 16.22 10.44
CA VAL A 142 0.13 17.14 10.02
C VAL A 142 0.07 17.39 8.51
N GLU A 143 -0.08 16.31 7.74
CA GLU A 143 -0.14 16.40 6.29
C GLU A 143 -1.38 17.16 5.82
N LEU A 144 -2.56 16.77 6.31
CA LEU A 144 -3.81 17.43 5.98
C LEU A 144 -3.73 18.93 6.28
N ALA A 145 -3.18 19.31 7.44
CA ALA A 145 -3.02 20.70 7.84
C ALA A 145 -2.07 21.45 6.89
N GLY A 146 -0.98 20.82 6.46
CA GLY A 146 -0.06 21.38 5.46
C GLY A 146 -0.73 21.63 4.11
N LEU A 147 -1.52 20.68 3.61
CA LEU A 147 -2.27 20.81 2.37
C LEU A 147 -3.38 21.86 2.48
N TYR A 148 -4.09 21.89 3.61
CA TYR A 148 -5.14 22.87 3.84
C TYR A 148 -4.62 24.31 3.87
N ARG A 149 -3.44 24.56 4.47
CA ARG A 149 -2.80 25.89 4.41
C ARG A 149 -2.49 26.31 2.98
N GLN A 150 -1.89 25.43 2.19
CA GLN A 150 -1.60 25.69 0.77
C GLN A 150 -2.89 25.93 -0.04
N ALA A 151 -3.96 25.20 0.26
CA ALA A 151 -5.25 25.37 -0.41
C ALA A 151 -5.86 26.73 -0.08
N LEU A 152 -5.76 27.19 1.18
CA LEU A 152 -6.22 28.51 1.58
C LEU A 152 -5.47 29.65 0.89
N GLU A 153 -4.15 29.52 0.73
CA GLU A 153 -3.31 30.52 0.06
C GLU A 153 -3.67 30.69 -1.42
N ARG A 154 -4.12 29.61 -2.08
CA ARG A 154 -4.45 29.58 -3.51
C ARG A 154 -5.93 29.78 -3.81
N SER A 155 -6.79 29.64 -2.80
CA SER A 155 -8.23 29.62 -3.01
C SER A 155 -8.76 30.99 -3.44
N ALA A 156 -9.51 31.02 -4.54
CA ALA A 156 -10.29 32.19 -4.93
C ALA A 156 -11.42 32.52 -3.93
N ASN A 157 -11.83 31.55 -3.09
CA ASN A 157 -12.82 31.76 -2.04
C ASN A 157 -12.41 31.05 -0.72
N PRO A 158 -11.48 31.64 0.06
CA PRO A 158 -11.01 31.05 1.30
C PRO A 158 -12.11 30.87 2.35
N GLY A 159 -13.16 31.70 2.33
CA GLY A 159 -14.30 31.59 3.26
C GLY A 159 -15.08 30.30 3.07
N ALA A 160 -15.38 29.94 1.81
CA ALA A 160 -16.03 28.68 1.49
C ALA A 160 -15.16 27.47 1.87
N LEU A 161 -13.86 27.53 1.59
CA LEU A 161 -12.93 26.45 1.95
C LEU A 161 -12.81 26.25 3.47
N LYS A 162 -12.80 27.34 4.26
CA LYS A 162 -12.85 27.28 5.73
C LYS A 162 -14.11 26.60 6.23
N LYS A 163 -15.27 26.96 5.66
CA LYS A 163 -16.55 26.34 6.01
C LYS A 163 -16.53 24.84 5.70
N GLN A 164 -16.09 24.45 4.49
CA GLN A 164 -15.97 23.04 4.10
C GLN A 164 -15.05 22.25 5.04
N GLN A 165 -13.94 22.85 5.48
CA GLN A 165 -13.02 22.21 6.41
C GLN A 165 -13.66 21.99 7.79
N LEU A 166 -14.40 22.98 8.32
CA LEU A 166 -15.12 22.85 9.58
C LEU A 166 -16.23 21.80 9.50
N ASP A 167 -16.99 21.79 8.40
CA ASP A 167 -18.06 20.82 8.18
C ASP A 167 -17.49 19.40 8.07
N TRP A 168 -16.34 19.23 7.39
CA TRP A 168 -15.62 17.96 7.34
C TRP A 168 -15.15 17.47 8.72
N LEU A 169 -14.60 18.35 9.57
CA LEU A 169 -14.17 17.99 10.92
C LEU A 169 -15.35 17.47 11.76
N ARG A 170 -16.51 18.14 11.68
CA ARG A 170 -17.74 17.69 12.38
C ARG A 170 -18.20 16.34 11.87
N GLN A 171 -18.24 16.15 10.54
CA GLN A 171 -18.68 14.90 9.93
C GLN A 171 -17.74 13.73 10.30
N ARG A 172 -16.41 13.95 10.29
CA ARG A 172 -15.41 12.98 10.74
C ARG A 172 -15.69 12.52 12.17
N ASP A 173 -15.88 13.46 13.09
CA ASP A 173 -16.11 13.12 14.50
C ASP A 173 -17.45 12.42 14.69
N GLN A 174 -18.49 12.85 13.96
CA GLN A 174 -19.80 12.23 13.94
C GLN A 174 -19.72 10.77 13.47
N ASP A 175 -19.00 10.51 12.38
CA ASP A 175 -18.94 9.18 11.76
C ASP A 175 -18.04 8.21 12.54
N CYS A 176 -16.91 8.71 13.05
CA CYS A 176 -15.90 7.82 13.63
C CYS A 176 -15.98 7.71 15.15
N THR A 177 -16.48 8.72 15.85
CA THR A 177 -16.38 8.78 17.33
C THR A 177 -17.67 9.10 18.07
N ALA A 178 -18.75 9.51 17.39
CA ALA A 178 -20.01 9.79 18.05
C ALA A 178 -20.55 8.56 18.79
N GLY A 179 -21.15 8.82 19.97
CA GLY A 179 -21.71 7.79 20.84
C GLY A 179 -20.68 6.93 21.58
N ARG A 180 -19.37 7.18 21.39
CA ARG A 180 -18.29 6.44 22.06
C ARG A 180 -17.70 7.26 23.20
N THR A 181 -17.23 6.58 24.24
CA THR A 181 -16.30 7.11 25.23
C THR A 181 -14.87 7.05 24.68
N LEU A 182 -13.95 7.83 25.27
CA LEU A 182 -12.52 7.77 24.90
C LEU A 182 -11.95 6.34 25.02
N MET A 183 -12.34 5.61 26.07
CA MET A 183 -11.88 4.24 26.30
C MET A 183 -12.35 3.29 25.18
N GLN A 184 -13.63 3.36 24.80
CA GLN A 184 -14.16 2.60 23.65
C GLN A 184 -13.44 2.97 22.36
N ALA A 185 -13.28 4.26 22.10
CA ALA A 185 -12.60 4.75 20.90
C ALA A 185 -11.12 4.32 20.82
N ARG A 186 -10.47 4.13 21.98
CA ARG A 186 -9.11 3.59 22.06
C ARG A 186 -9.02 2.09 21.81
N ALA A 187 -10.03 1.33 22.24
CA ALA A 187 -10.04 -0.13 22.14
C ALA A 187 -10.53 -0.64 20.77
N GLU A 188 -11.41 0.11 20.11
CA GLU A 188 -12.03 -0.33 18.85
C GLU A 188 -11.14 -0.06 17.63
N LEU A 189 -10.73 -1.12 16.93
CA LEU A 189 -9.99 -1.01 15.65
C LEU A 189 -10.79 -0.24 14.59
N ALA A 190 -12.12 -0.40 14.58
CA ALA A 190 -13.02 0.27 13.64
C ALA A 190 -12.91 1.81 13.69
N VAL A 191 -12.61 2.38 14.86
CA VAL A 191 -12.42 3.84 15.02
C VAL A 191 -11.13 4.30 14.33
N ASP A 192 -10.04 3.52 14.46
CA ASP A 192 -8.78 3.82 13.78
C ASP A 192 -8.94 3.76 12.26
N THR A 193 -9.59 2.69 11.76
CA THR A 193 -9.89 2.51 10.34
C THR A 193 -10.71 3.67 9.79
N CYS A 194 -11.80 4.05 10.48
CA CYS A 194 -12.64 5.17 10.08
C CYS A 194 -11.85 6.49 10.00
N LEU A 195 -11.03 6.79 11.01
CA LEU A 195 -10.23 8.02 11.01
C LEU A 195 -9.23 8.04 9.84
N ARG A 196 -8.49 6.94 9.60
CA ARG A 196 -7.56 6.86 8.46
C ARG A 196 -8.26 7.07 7.13
N GLU A 197 -9.44 6.47 6.95
CA GLU A 197 -10.26 6.64 5.75
C GLU A 197 -10.69 8.09 5.53
N ARG A 198 -11.23 8.74 6.58
CA ARG A 198 -11.68 10.14 6.50
C ARG A 198 -10.53 11.10 6.23
N TYR A 199 -9.39 10.92 6.91
CA TYR A 199 -8.19 11.73 6.67
C TYR A 199 -7.64 11.51 5.26
N GLY A 200 -7.44 10.26 4.84
CA GLY A 200 -6.91 9.93 3.52
C GLY A 200 -7.77 10.50 2.40
N ALA A 201 -9.10 10.41 2.50
CA ALA A 201 -10.00 11.00 1.52
C ALA A 201 -9.86 12.53 1.43
N ARG A 202 -9.77 13.22 2.57
CA ARG A 202 -9.62 14.68 2.59
C ARG A 202 -8.25 15.14 2.09
N ILE A 203 -7.19 14.41 2.43
CA ILE A 203 -5.83 14.64 1.93
C ILE A 203 -5.81 14.57 0.40
N ARG A 204 -6.39 13.52 -0.21
CA ARG A 204 -6.46 13.40 -1.67
C ARG A 204 -7.19 14.57 -2.32
N LEU A 205 -8.34 14.96 -1.76
CA LEU A 205 -9.09 16.13 -2.25
C LEU A 205 -8.26 17.41 -2.18
N LEU A 206 -7.61 17.68 -1.06
CA LEU A 206 -6.79 18.89 -0.90
C LEU A 206 -5.55 18.86 -1.80
N ARG A 207 -4.91 17.70 -2.01
CA ARG A 207 -3.80 17.53 -2.96
C ARG A 207 -4.19 17.97 -4.36
N GLY A 208 -5.35 17.52 -4.85
CA GLY A 208 -5.88 17.92 -6.15
C GLY A 208 -6.16 19.42 -6.28
N GLN A 209 -6.40 20.13 -5.16
CA GLN A 209 -6.64 21.58 -5.17
C GLN A 209 -5.36 22.42 -5.11
N VAL A 210 -4.27 21.88 -4.54
CA VAL A 210 -3.04 22.64 -4.30
C VAL A 210 -1.97 22.44 -5.36
N ALA A 211 -2.08 21.43 -6.22
CA ALA A 211 -1.15 21.22 -7.31
C ALA A 211 -1.73 21.80 -8.61
N PRO A 212 -0.97 22.57 -9.41
CA PRO A 212 -1.43 22.95 -10.73
C PRO A 212 -1.63 21.70 -11.60
N ASP A 213 -2.70 21.68 -12.37
CA ASP A 213 -2.99 20.62 -13.34
C ASP A 213 -1.87 20.52 -14.38
N ILE A 214 -1.52 19.30 -14.77
CA ILE A 214 -0.60 19.04 -15.88
C ILE A 214 -1.41 19.03 -17.17
N HIS A 215 -1.04 19.90 -18.11
CA HIS A 215 -1.66 19.94 -19.43
C HIS A 215 -0.98 18.97 -20.39
N LEU A 216 -1.75 18.50 -21.37
CA LEU A 216 -1.26 17.63 -22.42
C LEU A 216 -0.92 18.45 -23.67
N THR A 217 0.19 18.10 -24.29
CA THR A 217 0.53 18.55 -25.64
C THR A 217 0.67 17.34 -26.56
N GLN A 218 0.41 17.51 -27.85
CA GLN A 218 0.53 16.44 -28.85
C GLN A 218 -0.32 15.19 -28.51
N LEU A 219 -1.54 15.39 -28.01
CA LEU A 219 -2.46 14.29 -27.70
C LEU A 219 -2.81 13.52 -28.97
N GLN A 220 -2.52 12.22 -28.96
CA GLN A 220 -2.78 11.30 -30.06
C GLN A 220 -3.53 10.07 -29.54
N GLY A 221 -4.39 9.51 -30.38
CA GLY A 221 -5.14 8.29 -30.08
C GLY A 221 -5.09 7.33 -31.25
N ARG A 222 -4.92 6.05 -30.95
CA ARG A 222 -5.07 4.96 -31.90
C ARG A 222 -6.02 3.91 -31.33
N SER A 223 -6.87 3.35 -32.19
CA SER A 223 -7.71 2.21 -31.82
C SER A 223 -6.81 1.06 -31.37
N ALA A 224 -6.98 0.59 -30.13
CA ALA A 224 -6.27 -0.58 -29.66
C ALA A 224 -6.98 -1.81 -30.23
N HIS A 225 -6.32 -2.58 -31.10
CA HIS A 225 -6.81 -3.90 -31.49
C HIS A 225 -6.72 -4.82 -30.28
N ALA A 226 -7.78 -4.86 -29.45
CA ALA A 226 -8.00 -5.82 -28.37
C ALA A 226 -6.74 -6.42 -27.72
N ALA A 227 -5.75 -5.59 -27.38
CA ALA A 227 -4.73 -5.96 -26.42
C ALA A 227 -5.40 -5.70 -25.09
N THR A 228 -5.78 -6.78 -24.41
CA THR A 228 -6.42 -6.71 -23.11
C THR A 228 -5.45 -6.03 -22.13
N PRO A 229 -5.95 -5.34 -21.11
CA PRO A 229 -5.13 -4.84 -19.99
C PRO A 229 -4.25 -5.92 -19.34
N ASP A 230 -4.57 -7.21 -19.56
CA ASP A 230 -3.85 -8.38 -19.05
C ASP A 230 -2.49 -8.65 -19.74
N ASP A 231 -2.27 -8.23 -20.99
CA ASP A 231 -1.08 -8.67 -21.75
C ASP A 231 0.21 -7.91 -21.42
N ALA A 232 0.12 -6.85 -20.60
CA ALA A 232 1.29 -6.18 -20.05
C ALA A 232 0.97 -5.60 -18.67
N LEU A 233 0.89 -6.48 -17.66
CA LEU A 233 1.18 -6.05 -16.30
C LEU A 233 2.51 -5.28 -16.34
N PRO A 234 2.57 -4.00 -15.91
CA PRO A 234 3.85 -3.32 -15.83
C PRO A 234 4.77 -4.16 -14.95
N PRO A 235 6.05 -4.29 -15.33
CA PRO A 235 6.90 -5.27 -14.70
C PRO A 235 7.08 -4.90 -13.22
N ARG A 236 6.71 -5.84 -12.35
CA ARG A 236 6.82 -5.73 -10.90
C ARG A 236 8.29 -5.88 -10.51
N PHE A 237 8.98 -4.75 -10.32
CA PHE A 237 10.38 -4.74 -9.90
C PHE A 237 10.55 -4.22 -8.48
N GLY A 238 9.72 -4.70 -7.56
CA GLY A 238 10.03 -4.50 -6.15
C GLY A 238 11.35 -5.19 -5.79
N THR A 239 12.18 -4.52 -4.99
CA THR A 239 13.44 -5.13 -4.52
C THR A 239 13.21 -5.86 -3.20
N PRO A 240 13.94 -6.95 -2.91
CA PRO A 240 13.87 -7.60 -1.61
C PRO A 240 14.14 -6.64 -0.44
N GLN A 241 15.03 -5.65 -0.64
CA GLN A 241 15.35 -4.63 0.35
C GLN A 241 14.15 -3.71 0.62
N ALA A 242 13.48 -3.23 -0.43
CA ALA A 242 12.28 -2.41 -0.28
C ALA A 242 11.14 -3.19 0.38
N TYR A 243 10.97 -4.46 0.00
CA TYR A 243 9.97 -5.34 0.61
C TYR A 243 10.21 -5.51 2.12
N ALA A 244 11.44 -5.85 2.52
CA ALA A 244 11.82 -5.97 3.94
C ALA A 244 11.63 -4.65 4.71
N ALA A 245 11.94 -3.52 4.09
CA ALA A 245 11.72 -2.21 4.69
C ALA A 245 10.23 -1.92 4.96
N VAL A 246 9.33 -2.30 4.05
CA VAL A 246 7.88 -2.16 4.28
C VAL A 246 7.39 -3.12 5.36
N GLN A 247 7.89 -4.36 5.39
CA GLN A 247 7.55 -5.30 6.46
C GLN A 247 7.95 -4.77 7.84
N ALA A 248 9.11 -4.10 7.95
CA ALA A 248 9.54 -3.45 9.19
C ALA A 248 8.62 -2.29 9.61
N LEU A 249 7.84 -1.71 8.68
CA LEU A 249 6.80 -0.72 8.98
C LEU A 249 5.49 -1.37 9.47
N GLY A 250 5.39 -2.71 9.47
CA GLY A 250 4.25 -3.46 10.00
C GLY A 250 3.01 -3.47 9.09
N ASP A 251 3.19 -3.33 7.78
CA ASP A 251 2.06 -3.37 6.83
C ASP A 251 1.72 -4.80 6.42
N GLU A 252 0.76 -5.40 7.11
CA GLU A 252 0.28 -6.77 6.85
C GLU A 252 -0.41 -6.94 5.49
N GLY A 253 -0.86 -5.84 4.86
CA GLY A 253 -1.53 -5.87 3.57
C GLY A 253 -0.58 -5.79 2.37
N LEU A 254 0.74 -5.66 2.60
CA LEU A 254 1.72 -5.50 1.52
C LEU A 254 1.57 -6.54 0.41
N ILE A 255 1.34 -6.06 -0.80
CA ILE A 255 1.29 -6.91 -2.00
C ILE A 255 2.73 -7.21 -2.44
N ALA A 256 3.09 -8.49 -2.44
CA ALA A 256 4.42 -8.94 -2.80
C ALA A 256 4.86 -8.43 -4.19
N GLY A 257 6.11 -7.96 -4.27
CA GLY A 257 6.71 -7.43 -5.49
C GLY A 257 6.33 -5.99 -5.86
N THR A 258 5.54 -5.30 -5.03
CA THR A 258 5.10 -3.91 -5.30
C THR A 258 5.90 -2.84 -4.53
N ALA A 259 6.75 -3.25 -3.59
CA ALA A 259 7.55 -2.33 -2.78
C ALA A 259 8.75 -1.77 -3.56
N LEU A 260 8.80 -0.45 -3.74
CA LEU A 260 9.76 0.28 -4.55
C LEU A 260 10.46 1.35 -3.70
N GLN A 261 11.77 1.49 -3.86
CA GLN A 261 12.55 2.59 -3.28
C GLN A 261 12.79 3.66 -4.36
N LEU A 262 12.20 4.84 -4.19
CA LEU A 262 12.30 5.99 -5.09
C LEU A 262 12.96 7.16 -4.35
N GLY A 263 14.29 7.26 -4.44
CA GLY A 263 15.06 8.21 -3.64
C GLY A 263 14.84 8.00 -2.15
N LYS A 264 14.29 9.00 -1.45
CA LYS A 264 13.94 8.93 -0.02
C LYS A 264 12.57 8.32 0.26
N HIS A 265 11.80 8.00 -0.77
CA HIS A 265 10.45 7.46 -0.63
C HIS A 265 10.48 5.94 -0.79
N LEU A 266 9.87 5.25 0.16
CA LEU A 266 9.48 3.86 0.03
C LEU A 266 8.00 3.84 -0.38
N VAL A 267 7.65 3.20 -1.49
CA VAL A 267 6.29 3.17 -2.05
C VAL A 267 5.85 1.73 -2.26
N TRP A 268 4.60 1.38 -1.95
CA TRP A 268 4.10 0.02 -2.14
C TRP A 268 2.58 -0.02 -2.27
N LEU A 269 2.05 -1.16 -2.71
CA LEU A 269 0.62 -1.44 -2.68
C LEU A 269 0.28 -2.31 -1.46
N SER A 270 -0.82 -1.99 -0.79
CA SER A 270 -1.34 -2.74 0.35
C SER A 270 -2.80 -3.11 0.12
N ASP A 271 -3.09 -4.42 0.05
CA ASP A 271 -4.45 -4.96 -0.06
C ASP A 271 -5.13 -4.96 1.32
N GLN A 272 -6.24 -4.24 1.42
CA GLN A 272 -7.07 -4.20 2.63
C GLN A 272 -8.22 -5.22 2.58
N GLY A 273 -8.22 -6.10 1.58
CA GLY A 273 -9.25 -7.09 1.30
C GLY A 273 -10.41 -6.55 0.48
N ARG A 274 -11.17 -7.48 -0.13
CA ARG A 274 -12.36 -7.20 -0.98
C ARG A 274 -12.06 -6.28 -2.17
N GLY A 275 -10.84 -6.31 -2.70
CA GLY A 275 -10.43 -5.49 -3.84
C GLY A 275 -10.16 -4.02 -3.47
N ASN A 276 -9.97 -3.71 -2.18
CA ASN A 276 -9.56 -2.38 -1.74
C ASN A 276 -8.02 -2.34 -1.67
N VAL A 277 -7.41 -1.74 -2.68
CA VAL A 277 -5.95 -1.58 -2.75
C VAL A 277 -5.59 -0.16 -2.36
N ILE A 278 -4.53 -0.01 -1.57
CA ILE A 278 -3.99 1.30 -1.20
C ILE A 278 -2.57 1.42 -1.73
N LEU A 279 -2.31 2.45 -2.52
CA LEU A 279 -0.97 2.93 -2.80
C LEU A 279 -0.47 3.72 -1.60
N ARG A 280 0.55 3.20 -0.93
CA ARG A 280 1.16 3.79 0.25
C ARG A 280 2.57 4.30 -0.05
N ALA A 281 2.98 5.30 0.72
CA ALA A 281 4.33 5.81 0.73
C ALA A 281 4.83 6.04 2.16
N HIS A 282 6.14 5.99 2.34
CA HIS A 282 6.83 6.37 3.56
C HIS A 282 8.05 7.20 3.16
N LEU A 283 8.17 8.40 3.73
CA LEU A 283 9.34 9.24 3.54
C LEU A 283 10.35 8.90 4.63
N GLN A 284 11.56 8.49 4.23
CA GLN A 284 12.62 8.11 5.15
C GLN A 284 12.90 9.24 6.17
N GLY A 285 12.94 8.88 7.45
CA GLY A 285 13.16 9.82 8.55
C GLY A 285 11.91 10.58 8.99
N THR A 286 10.75 10.34 8.36
CA THR A 286 9.45 10.81 8.87
C THR A 286 8.71 9.68 9.59
N PRO A 287 7.97 9.99 10.65
CA PRO A 287 7.12 9.00 11.30
C PRO A 287 5.88 8.66 10.47
N GLY A 288 5.51 7.38 10.43
CA GLY A 288 4.25 6.91 9.87
C GLY A 288 4.27 6.62 8.36
N THR A 289 3.13 6.17 7.86
CA THR A 289 2.90 5.85 6.44
C THR A 289 1.77 6.71 5.89
N LEU A 290 1.85 7.01 4.61
CA LEU A 290 0.95 7.87 3.88
C LEU A 290 0.15 7.04 2.87
N ASP A 291 -1.18 7.13 2.94
CA ASP A 291 -2.07 6.60 1.91
C ASP A 291 -2.12 7.59 0.72
N VAL A 292 -1.28 7.37 -0.30
CA VAL A 292 -1.19 8.20 -1.51
C VAL A 292 -2.49 8.15 -2.30
N GLN A 293 -2.94 6.93 -2.63
CA GLN A 293 -4.17 6.69 -3.39
C GLN A 293 -4.88 5.44 -2.84
N ARG A 294 -6.21 5.48 -2.84
CA ARG A 294 -7.06 4.31 -2.57
C ARG A 294 -7.84 3.99 -3.83
N GLY A 295 -8.01 2.71 -4.12
CA GLY A 295 -8.67 2.24 -5.32
C GLY A 295 -8.82 0.73 -5.29
N SER A 296 -8.83 0.13 -6.47
CA SER A 296 -8.85 -1.30 -6.67
C SER A 296 -7.60 -1.75 -7.43
N TRP A 297 -7.70 -2.88 -8.13
CA TRP A 297 -6.55 -3.49 -8.81
C TRP A 297 -5.98 -2.66 -9.95
N GLU A 298 -6.64 -1.58 -10.40
CA GLU A 298 -6.04 -0.63 -11.33
C GLU A 298 -4.75 0.00 -10.77
N LEU A 299 -4.61 0.10 -9.45
CA LEU A 299 -3.41 0.62 -8.80
C LEU A 299 -2.16 -0.24 -9.01
N VAL A 300 -2.28 -1.46 -9.56
CA VAL A 300 -1.09 -2.23 -9.99
C VAL A 300 -0.43 -1.60 -11.22
N HIS A 301 -1.13 -0.72 -11.94
CA HIS A 301 -0.58 0.05 -13.04
C HIS A 301 0.09 1.31 -12.52
N LEU A 302 1.35 1.19 -12.11
CA LEU A 302 2.20 2.30 -11.70
C LEU A 302 3.33 2.48 -12.69
N LEU A 303 3.64 3.74 -13.01
CA LEU A 303 4.87 4.11 -13.69
C LEU A 303 5.67 5.04 -12.80
N HIS A 304 6.99 4.98 -12.86
CA HIS A 304 7.82 5.83 -12.05
C HIS A 304 9.15 6.17 -12.75
N ASP A 305 9.77 7.24 -12.25
CA ASP A 305 11.18 7.54 -12.43
C ASP A 305 11.79 7.90 -11.05
N GLU A 306 12.97 8.51 -10.99
CA GLU A 306 13.60 8.88 -9.71
C GLU A 306 12.86 9.98 -8.93
N GLY A 307 12.08 10.82 -9.63
CA GLY A 307 11.42 11.99 -9.08
C GLY A 307 9.89 11.98 -9.15
N HIS A 308 9.29 11.08 -9.92
CA HIS A 308 7.85 11.07 -10.15
C HIS A 308 7.25 9.66 -10.05
N LEU A 309 6.00 9.61 -9.60
CA LEU A 309 5.15 8.43 -9.59
C LEU A 309 3.84 8.75 -10.32
N ILE A 310 3.51 7.99 -11.36
CA ILE A 310 2.27 8.13 -12.13
C ILE A 310 1.35 6.95 -11.78
N TYR A 311 0.11 7.25 -11.42
CA TYR A 311 -0.84 6.27 -10.91
C TYR A 311 -2.29 6.62 -11.29
N PRO A 312 -3.18 5.63 -11.43
CA PRO A 312 -4.59 5.84 -11.68
C PRO A 312 -5.34 6.31 -10.43
N SER A 313 -6.42 7.06 -10.63
CA SER A 313 -7.33 7.53 -9.59
C SER A 313 -8.76 7.68 -10.12
N ASP A 314 -9.71 7.96 -9.23
CA ASP A 314 -11.10 8.26 -9.59
C ASP A 314 -11.23 9.50 -10.49
N ASP A 315 -10.27 10.43 -10.44
CA ASP A 315 -10.25 11.65 -11.24
C ASP A 315 -9.46 11.51 -12.55
N GLY A 316 -8.92 10.32 -12.84
CA GLY A 316 -8.00 10.06 -13.95
C GLY A 316 -6.58 9.79 -13.50
N LEU A 317 -5.61 9.98 -14.40
CA LEU A 317 -4.20 9.75 -14.09
C LEU A 317 -3.65 10.91 -13.26
N MET A 318 -2.87 10.57 -12.25
CA MET A 318 -2.20 11.49 -11.35
C MET A 318 -0.69 11.33 -11.48
N LEU A 319 0.05 12.41 -11.25
CA LEU A 319 1.50 12.41 -11.13
C LEU A 319 1.89 13.00 -9.78
N LEU A 320 2.48 12.19 -8.91
CA LEU A 320 3.08 12.62 -7.66
C LEU A 320 4.54 13.04 -7.89
N ASP A 321 4.83 14.31 -7.66
CA ASP A 321 6.19 14.84 -7.56
C ASP A 321 6.74 14.46 -6.18
N LEU A 322 7.77 13.60 -6.16
CA LEU A 322 8.34 13.05 -4.94
C LEU A 322 9.17 14.10 -4.17
N ALA A 323 9.66 15.14 -4.84
CA ALA A 323 10.45 16.17 -4.16
C ALA A 323 9.56 17.08 -3.28
N SER A 324 8.38 17.43 -3.78
CA SER A 324 7.42 18.32 -3.14
C SER A 324 6.27 17.60 -2.43
N GLY A 325 6.07 16.31 -2.70
CA GLY A 325 4.93 15.52 -2.23
C GLY A 325 3.60 15.94 -2.86
N ARG A 326 3.63 16.71 -3.97
CA ARG A 326 2.41 17.21 -4.63
C ARG A 326 1.93 16.24 -5.69
N ALA A 327 0.65 15.88 -5.63
CA ALA A 327 0.00 15.09 -6.66
C ALA A 327 -0.73 16.02 -7.64
N HIS A 328 -0.30 16.00 -8.89
CA HIS A 328 -0.84 16.78 -9.99
C HIS A 328 -1.82 15.93 -10.80
N ARG A 329 -2.97 16.50 -11.15
CA ARG A 329 -3.90 15.84 -12.07
C ARG A 329 -3.42 15.99 -13.51
N ILE A 330 -3.40 14.90 -14.25
CA ILE A 330 -3.11 14.93 -15.69
C ILE A 330 -4.43 15.22 -16.42
N ARG A 331 -4.58 16.43 -16.97
CA ARG A 331 -5.79 16.84 -17.69
C ARG A 331 -6.11 15.87 -18.81
N GLN A 332 -7.39 15.83 -19.21
CA GLN A 332 -7.85 15.06 -20.37
C GLN A 332 -7.63 13.54 -20.23
N THR A 333 -7.41 13.09 -18.99
CA THR A 333 -7.51 11.69 -18.56
C THR A 333 -8.73 11.55 -17.64
N ALA A 334 -9.22 10.31 -17.50
CA ALA A 334 -10.45 10.00 -16.78
C ALA A 334 -10.35 8.70 -15.98
N MET A 335 -11.32 8.47 -15.10
CA MET A 335 -11.48 7.20 -14.40
C MET A 335 -11.41 6.02 -15.38
N ALA A 336 -10.68 4.97 -15.01
CA ALA A 336 -10.37 3.78 -15.80
C ALA A 336 -9.35 3.97 -16.94
N ASP A 337 -8.72 5.14 -17.07
CA ASP A 337 -7.48 5.25 -17.83
C ASP A 337 -6.34 4.56 -17.07
N LEU A 338 -5.56 3.72 -17.76
CA LEU A 338 -4.45 2.96 -17.16
C LEU A 338 -3.11 3.36 -17.78
N PRO A 339 -2.12 3.76 -16.98
CA PRO A 339 -0.82 4.14 -17.52
C PRO A 339 -0.08 2.90 -18.07
N LEU A 340 0.53 3.02 -19.24
CA LEU A 340 1.23 1.94 -19.93
C LEU A 340 2.74 2.15 -19.98
N THR A 341 3.21 3.30 -20.45
CA THR A 341 4.65 3.63 -20.50
C THR A 341 4.93 5.10 -20.22
N TRP A 342 6.10 5.36 -19.63
CA TRP A 342 6.57 6.71 -19.29
C TRP A 342 8.02 6.88 -19.74
N ASN A 343 8.29 7.94 -20.49
CA ASN A 343 9.64 8.34 -20.84
C ASN A 343 9.98 9.68 -20.15
N PRO A 344 10.78 9.69 -19.08
CA PRO A 344 11.08 10.92 -18.32
C PRO A 344 11.89 11.95 -19.13
N ALA A 345 12.69 11.51 -20.12
CA ALA A 345 13.52 12.41 -20.92
C ALA A 345 12.69 13.23 -21.92
N THR A 346 11.66 12.63 -22.50
CA THR A 346 10.76 13.28 -23.46
C THR A 346 9.43 13.72 -22.84
N ARG A 347 9.17 13.32 -21.60
CA ARG A 347 7.88 13.46 -20.89
C ARG A 347 6.70 12.85 -21.65
N LEU A 348 6.98 11.85 -22.48
CA LEU A 348 5.96 11.13 -23.22
C LEU A 348 5.30 10.09 -22.31
N LEU A 349 4.00 10.25 -22.07
CA LEU A 349 3.15 9.29 -21.39
C LEU A 349 2.29 8.56 -22.42
N THR A 350 2.17 7.23 -22.27
CA THR A 350 1.17 6.45 -22.97
C THR A 350 0.25 5.74 -21.98
N TRP A 351 -1.03 5.65 -22.31
CA TRP A 351 -2.05 5.02 -21.47
C TRP A 351 -3.12 4.34 -22.32
N SER A 352 -3.82 3.37 -21.74
CA SER A 352 -5.06 2.85 -22.31
C SER A 352 -6.25 3.62 -21.77
N SER A 353 -7.25 3.86 -22.60
CA SER A 353 -8.50 4.49 -22.22
C SER A 353 -9.67 3.68 -22.76
N PRO A 354 -10.75 3.45 -21.99
CA PRO A 354 -11.98 2.86 -22.51
C PRO A 354 -12.78 3.85 -23.38
N ARG A 355 -12.28 5.07 -23.58
CA ARG A 355 -12.92 6.18 -24.29
C ARG A 355 -11.98 6.74 -25.35
N LEU A 356 -12.48 7.67 -26.17
CA LEU A 356 -11.63 8.48 -27.03
C LEU A 356 -10.63 9.30 -26.20
N CYS A 357 -9.40 9.35 -26.68
CA CYS A 357 -8.35 10.13 -26.05
C CYS A 357 -8.78 11.59 -25.87
N GLY A 358 -8.73 12.05 -24.62
CA GLY A 358 -9.10 13.41 -24.24
C GLY A 358 -10.55 13.63 -23.81
N ILE A 359 -11.41 12.60 -23.91
CA ILE A 359 -12.79 12.66 -23.45
C ILE A 359 -12.88 12.20 -21.99
N THR A 360 -13.33 13.09 -21.12
CA THR A 360 -13.43 12.81 -19.68
C THR A 360 -14.85 12.43 -19.21
N GLU A 361 -15.88 12.65 -20.02
CA GLU A 361 -17.28 12.35 -19.72
C GLU A 361 -18.04 11.85 -20.97
N GLY A 362 -19.05 10.99 -20.81
CA GLY A 362 -20.03 10.68 -21.87
C GLY A 362 -19.57 9.81 -23.06
N GLY A 363 -18.40 9.16 -23.01
CA GLY A 363 -17.71 8.57 -24.18
C GLY A 363 -17.80 7.05 -24.44
N ASN A 364 -18.81 6.34 -23.94
CA ASN A 364 -18.85 4.85 -23.89
C ASN A 364 -18.93 4.09 -25.25
N GLN A 365 -18.69 4.70 -26.41
CA GLN A 365 -19.10 4.11 -27.70
C GLN A 365 -17.99 3.62 -28.65
N LEU A 366 -16.70 3.76 -28.33
CA LEU A 366 -15.62 3.51 -29.33
C LEU A 366 -14.58 2.44 -28.96
N GLY A 367 -14.78 1.68 -27.88
CA GLY A 367 -13.85 0.62 -27.46
C GLY A 367 -12.50 1.16 -26.97
N PRO A 368 -11.58 0.29 -26.49
CA PRO A 368 -10.32 0.72 -25.90
C PRO A 368 -9.43 1.47 -26.92
N GLN A 369 -8.92 2.62 -26.51
CA GLN A 369 -7.92 3.41 -27.22
C GLN A 369 -6.58 3.29 -26.52
N GLN A 370 -5.50 3.32 -27.31
CA GLN A 370 -4.18 3.64 -26.80
C GLN A 370 -3.89 5.11 -27.09
N CYS A 371 -3.69 5.86 -26.02
CA CYS A 371 -3.45 7.29 -26.06
C CYS A 371 -1.98 7.59 -25.76
N SER A 372 -1.46 8.68 -26.34
CA SER A 372 -0.14 9.20 -26.04
C SER A 372 -0.14 10.72 -26.05
N ALA A 373 0.61 11.33 -25.14
CA ALA A 373 0.78 12.77 -25.06
C ALA A 373 2.07 13.15 -24.33
N VAL A 374 2.57 14.34 -24.62
CA VAL A 374 3.70 14.94 -23.89
C VAL A 374 3.15 15.77 -22.74
N LEU A 375 3.63 15.50 -21.52
CA LEU A 375 3.22 16.22 -20.31
C LEU A 375 3.91 17.60 -20.24
N ASP A 376 3.10 18.66 -20.23
CA ASP A 376 3.58 20.01 -19.94
C ASP A 376 3.70 20.20 -18.42
N MET A 377 4.80 19.65 -17.90
CA MET A 377 5.12 19.69 -16.47
C MET A 377 5.48 21.12 -16.04
N PRO A 378 4.96 21.60 -14.90
CA PRO A 378 5.39 22.87 -14.32
C PRO A 378 6.92 22.90 -14.18
N ARG A 379 7.55 24.03 -14.53
CA ARG A 379 9.00 24.20 -14.28
C ARG A 379 9.22 24.18 -12.76
N ARG A 380 10.24 23.43 -12.32
CA ARG A 380 10.62 23.28 -10.91
C ARG A 380 10.90 24.62 -10.24
#